data_AF-A0A4P9YQE2-F1
#
_entry.id   AF-A0A4P9YQE2-F1
#
_cell.length_a   1.000
_cell.length_b   1.000
_cell.length_c   1.000
_cell.angle_alpha   90.00
_cell.angle_beta   90.00
_cell.angle_gamma   90.00
#
_symmetry.space_group_name_H-M   'P 1'
#
loop_
_entity.id
_entity.type
_entity.pdbx_description
1 polymer ?
#
loop_
_entity_poly.entity_id
_entity_poly.type
_entity_poly.pdbx_seq_one_letter_code
_entity_poly.pdbx_strand_id
1 'polypeptide(L)'
;MPPFEDFPKSHRVAYKYYTAQLAFLDEKYGEAKEDFEYAFYHCQKSCIKNKIRILHFLIPTMIFFGRRPSVALLKRYGMEKLYAPLIDALHHGKLHKFQEYLTNFQTEKFFSKIGTILIWEKLSLVVYRQLFLKTYQILGCNSRIPFSSINKALLVAEYNVNIDEVECLLCNLIDKNLMKGYLSHERQFLVLSQKEPFPSINKHTII
;
A
#
# COMPACT_ATOMS: atom_id res chain seq x y z
N MET A 1 -4.66 29.42 -25.56
CA MET A 1 -3.53 28.46 -25.53
C MET A 1 -3.85 27.31 -26.46
N PRO A 2 -2.87 26.71 -27.16
CA PRO A 2 -3.11 25.55 -28.00
C PRO A 2 -3.56 24.33 -27.16
N PRO A 3 -4.40 23.45 -27.71
CA PRO A 3 -4.78 22.17 -27.11
C PRO A 3 -3.59 21.34 -26.60
N PHE A 4 -3.78 20.58 -25.51
CA PHE A 4 -2.75 19.72 -24.92
C PHE A 4 -2.16 18.72 -25.93
N GLU A 5 -2.98 18.23 -26.86
CA GLU A 5 -2.56 17.25 -27.86
C GLU A 5 -1.61 17.82 -28.92
N ASP A 6 -1.56 19.13 -29.11
CA ASP A 6 -0.73 19.76 -30.13
C ASP A 6 0.75 19.86 -29.72
N PHE A 7 1.04 19.61 -28.44
CA PHE A 7 2.40 19.61 -27.93
C PHE A 7 3.13 18.29 -28.26
N PRO A 8 4.46 18.34 -28.49
CA PRO A 8 5.23 17.13 -28.72
C PRO A 8 5.09 16.12 -27.56
N LYS A 9 5.05 14.83 -27.90
CA LYS A 9 4.85 13.74 -26.92
C LYS A 9 5.83 13.80 -25.74
N SER A 10 7.07 14.22 -25.97
CA SER A 10 8.08 14.39 -24.91
C SER A 10 7.66 15.43 -23.86
N HIS A 11 7.12 16.57 -24.28
CA HIS A 11 6.63 17.62 -23.38
C HIS A 11 5.37 17.16 -22.65
N ARG A 12 4.45 16.48 -23.33
CA ARG A 12 3.22 15.95 -22.70
C ARG A 12 3.52 14.92 -21.63
N VAL A 13 4.46 14.00 -21.88
CA VAL A 13 4.93 13.01 -20.89
C VAL A 13 5.60 13.69 -19.70
N ALA A 14 6.46 14.68 -19.95
CA ALA A 14 7.12 15.41 -18.88
C ALA A 14 6.11 16.19 -18.02
N TYR A 15 5.16 16.89 -18.65
CA TYR A 15 4.09 17.60 -17.96
C TYR A 15 3.27 16.65 -17.07
N LYS A 16 2.78 15.55 -17.65
CA LYS A 16 1.99 14.54 -16.91
C LYS A 16 2.76 13.88 -15.77
N TYR A 17 4.07 13.67 -15.94
CA TYR A 17 4.91 13.18 -14.86
C TYR A 17 4.96 14.16 -13.68
N TYR A 18 5.15 15.46 -13.92
CA TYR A 18 5.22 16.44 -12.84
C TYR A 18 3.86 16.75 -12.21
N THR A 19 2.77 16.78 -12.98
CA THR A 19 1.41 16.91 -12.41
C THR A 19 1.06 15.70 -11.55
N ALA A 20 1.42 14.49 -11.98
CA ALA A 20 1.27 13.29 -11.17
C ALA A 20 2.08 13.34 -9.87
N GLN A 21 3.31 13.87 -9.90
CA GLN A 21 4.11 14.04 -8.69
C GLN A 21 3.47 15.03 -7.71
N LEU A 22 2.93 16.15 -8.19
CA LEU A 22 2.21 17.11 -7.34
C LEU A 22 0.97 16.47 -6.72
N ALA A 23 0.14 15.81 -7.54
CA ALA A 23 -1.03 15.08 -7.04
C ALA A 23 -0.66 13.98 -6.04
N PHE A 24 0.46 13.29 -6.26
CA PHE A 24 0.95 12.26 -5.34
C PHE A 24 1.39 12.84 -3.99
N LEU A 25 2.06 14.00 -3.99
CA LEU A 25 2.47 14.70 -2.77
C LEU A 25 1.25 15.24 -2.00
N ASP A 26 0.21 15.68 -2.72
CA ASP A 26 -1.08 16.07 -2.16
C ASP A 26 -1.97 14.87 -1.75
N GLU A 27 -1.43 13.65 -1.78
CA GLU A 27 -2.13 12.39 -1.51
C GLU A 27 -3.36 12.11 -2.39
N LYS A 28 -3.50 12.83 -3.51
CA LYS A 28 -4.52 12.60 -4.55
C LYS A 28 -4.10 11.44 -5.45
N TYR A 29 -3.99 10.24 -4.86
CA TYR A 29 -3.46 9.06 -5.55
C TYR A 29 -4.28 8.63 -6.78
N GLY A 30 -5.58 8.97 -6.83
CA GLY A 30 -6.43 8.72 -8.00
C GLY A 30 -5.95 9.49 -9.23
N GLU A 31 -5.83 10.81 -9.09
CA GLU A 31 -5.30 11.69 -10.15
C GLU A 31 -3.85 11.34 -10.50
N ALA A 32 -3.01 11.10 -9.49
CA ALA A 32 -1.62 10.72 -9.69
C ALA A 32 -1.49 9.43 -10.51
N LYS A 33 -2.34 8.43 -10.25
CA LYS A 33 -2.36 7.17 -10.98
C LYS A 33 -2.62 7.39 -12.47
N GLU A 34 -3.67 8.14 -12.81
CA GLU A 34 -4.06 8.37 -14.20
C GLU A 34 -2.94 9.07 -14.98
N ASP A 35 -2.34 10.09 -14.38
CA ASP A 35 -1.26 10.85 -15.00
C ASP A 35 0.05 10.04 -15.10
N PHE A 36 0.41 9.24 -14.08
CA PHE A 36 1.56 8.33 -14.15
C PHE A 36 1.35 7.20 -15.17
N GLU A 37 0.15 6.63 -15.28
CA GLU A 37 -0.20 5.65 -16.31
C GLU A 37 -0.04 6.28 -17.70
N TYR A 38 -0.60 7.47 -17.92
CA TYR A 38 -0.43 8.21 -19.19
C TYR A 38 1.05 8.43 -19.51
N ALA A 39 1.83 8.95 -18.56
CA ALA A 39 3.25 9.21 -18.74
C ALA A 39 4.01 7.91 -19.06
N PHE A 40 3.69 6.80 -18.38
CA PHE A 40 4.34 5.51 -18.61
C PHE A 40 4.07 4.96 -20.01
N TYR A 41 2.80 4.96 -20.46
CA TYR A 41 2.42 4.42 -21.77
C TYR A 41 2.92 5.27 -22.94
N HIS A 42 2.91 6.60 -22.80
CA HIS A 42 3.35 7.51 -23.85
C HIS A 42 4.87 7.77 -23.86
N CYS A 43 5.59 7.36 -22.80
CA CYS A 43 7.05 7.41 -22.77
C CYS A 43 7.65 6.42 -23.79
N GLN A 44 8.61 6.89 -24.57
CA GLN A 44 9.32 6.09 -25.58
C GLN A 44 9.96 4.85 -24.95
N LYS A 45 9.90 3.71 -25.66
CA LYS A 45 10.42 2.42 -25.18
C LYS A 45 11.93 2.42 -24.93
N SER A 46 12.68 3.23 -25.70
CA SER A 46 14.13 3.44 -25.56
C SER A 46 14.51 4.22 -24.29
N CYS A 47 13.62 5.07 -23.77
CA CYS A 47 13.88 5.90 -22.60
C CYS A 47 13.67 5.13 -21.28
N ILE A 48 14.47 4.08 -21.07
CA ILE A 48 14.34 3.18 -19.91
C ILE A 48 14.45 3.95 -18.59
N LYS A 49 15.40 4.90 -18.48
CA LYS A 49 15.58 5.72 -17.26
C LYS A 49 14.33 6.50 -16.88
N ASN A 50 13.60 7.06 -17.86
CA ASN A 50 12.38 7.82 -17.61
C ASN A 50 11.24 6.90 -17.19
N LYS A 51 11.12 5.73 -17.81
CA LYS A 51 10.15 4.71 -17.39
C LYS A 51 10.41 4.23 -15.95
N ILE A 52 11.67 4.03 -15.57
CA ILE A 52 12.02 3.66 -14.19
C ILE A 52 11.62 4.76 -13.20
N ARG A 53 11.87 6.03 -13.52
CA ARG A 53 11.41 7.16 -12.68
C ARG A 53 9.91 7.16 -12.48
N ILE A 54 9.13 6.95 -13.55
CA ILE A 54 7.67 6.86 -13.47
C ILE A 54 7.26 5.64 -12.63
N LEU A 55 7.89 4.48 -12.84
CA LEU A 55 7.57 3.24 -12.13
C LEU A 55 7.79 3.34 -10.62
N HIS A 56 8.77 4.14 -10.17
CA HIS A 56 8.99 4.32 -8.74
C HIS A 56 7.77 4.89 -8.01
N PHE A 57 6.98 5.74 -8.66
CA PHE A 57 5.71 6.25 -8.14
C PHE A 57 4.54 5.34 -8.51
N LEU A 58 4.49 4.86 -9.75
CA LEU A 58 3.36 4.08 -10.24
C LEU A 58 3.22 2.73 -9.52
N ILE A 59 4.31 2.05 -9.17
CA ILE A 59 4.25 0.76 -8.45
C ILE A 59 3.52 0.90 -7.10
N PRO A 60 3.95 1.75 -6.15
CA PRO A 60 3.26 1.88 -4.88
C PRO A 60 1.85 2.45 -5.05
N THR A 61 1.62 3.38 -5.97
CA THR A 61 0.26 3.87 -6.28
C THR A 61 -0.66 2.75 -6.75
N MET A 62 -0.19 1.85 -7.61
CA MET A 62 -1.01 0.73 -8.08
C MET A 62 -1.31 -0.27 -6.97
N ILE A 63 -0.33 -0.56 -6.11
CA ILE A 63 -0.50 -1.43 -4.94
C ILE A 63 -1.53 -0.82 -3.97
N PHE A 64 -1.52 0.50 -3.81
CA PHE A 64 -2.50 1.23 -3.01
C PHE A 64 -3.94 1.04 -3.51
N PHE A 65 -4.15 0.89 -4.82
CA PHE A 65 -5.43 0.50 -5.41
C PHE A 65 -5.65 -1.02 -5.51
N GLY A 66 -4.87 -1.82 -4.77
CA GLY A 66 -4.97 -3.28 -4.74
C GLY A 66 -4.39 -4.01 -5.97
N ARG A 67 -3.78 -3.28 -6.93
CA ARG A 67 -3.19 -3.87 -8.14
C ARG A 67 -1.73 -4.25 -7.91
N ARG A 68 -1.42 -5.53 -8.11
CA ARG A 68 -0.05 -6.06 -7.98
C ARG A 68 0.74 -5.87 -9.28
N PRO A 69 2.00 -5.37 -9.22
CA PRO A 69 2.86 -5.37 -10.39
C PRO A 69 3.25 -6.80 -10.79
N SER A 70 3.32 -7.06 -12.10
CA SER A 70 3.72 -8.38 -12.58
C SER A 70 5.22 -8.61 -12.38
N VAL A 71 5.61 -9.86 -12.12
CA VAL A 71 7.03 -10.25 -11.99
C VAL A 71 7.80 -9.92 -13.27
N ALA A 72 7.17 -10.10 -14.44
CA ALA A 72 7.75 -9.74 -15.73
C ALA A 72 8.06 -8.24 -15.85
N LEU A 73 7.20 -7.37 -15.31
CA LEU A 73 7.43 -5.92 -15.28
C LEU A 73 8.65 -5.59 -14.42
N LEU A 74 8.72 -6.13 -13.20
CA LEU A 74 9.83 -5.88 -12.30
C LEU A 74 11.17 -6.36 -12.88
N LYS A 75 11.19 -7.55 -13.49
CA LYS A 75 12.37 -8.11 -14.16
C LYS A 75 12.81 -7.24 -15.34
N ARG A 76 11.88 -6.81 -16.18
CA ARG A 76 12.15 -5.98 -17.36
C ARG A 76 12.89 -4.68 -17.02
N TYR A 77 12.60 -4.10 -15.86
CA TYR A 77 13.20 -2.84 -15.41
C TYR A 77 14.24 -3.00 -14.30
N GLY A 78 14.60 -4.24 -13.93
CA GLY A 78 15.60 -4.51 -12.90
C GLY A 78 15.19 -4.12 -11.47
N MET A 79 13.89 -4.02 -11.20
CA MET A 79 13.31 -3.52 -9.94
C MET A 79 12.92 -4.66 -8.97
N GLU A 80 13.14 -5.92 -9.35
CA GLU A 80 12.74 -7.10 -8.58
C GLU A 80 13.32 -7.12 -7.16
N LYS A 81 14.64 -6.88 -7.02
CA LYS A 81 15.31 -6.91 -5.71
C LYS A 81 14.76 -5.88 -4.71
N LEU A 82 14.26 -4.75 -5.23
CA LEU A 82 13.76 -3.64 -4.42
C LEU A 82 12.30 -3.85 -4.02
N TYR A 83 11.45 -4.27 -4.96
CA TYR A 83 10.00 -4.30 -4.74
C TYR A 83 9.47 -5.69 -4.35
N ALA A 84 10.13 -6.78 -4.77
CA ALA A 84 9.63 -8.13 -4.50
C ALA A 84 9.51 -8.45 -3.00
N PRO A 85 10.49 -8.12 -2.13
CA PRO A 85 10.38 -8.37 -0.69
C PRO A 85 9.21 -7.62 -0.05
N LEU A 86 9.00 -6.35 -0.42
CA LEU A 86 7.88 -5.54 0.07
C LEU A 86 6.53 -6.10 -0.36
N ILE A 87 6.39 -6.45 -1.64
CA ILE A 87 5.14 -7.01 -2.18
C ILE A 87 4.84 -8.37 -1.54
N ASP A 88 5.86 -9.20 -1.32
CA ASP A 88 5.72 -10.48 -0.66
C ASP A 88 5.28 -10.32 0.80
N ALA A 89 5.92 -9.40 1.54
CA ALA A 89 5.58 -9.14 2.93
C ALA A 89 4.16 -8.57 3.07
N LEU A 90 3.76 -7.66 2.18
CA LEU A 90 2.42 -7.10 2.14
C LEU A 90 1.35 -8.15 1.85
N HIS A 91 1.58 -9.00 0.83
CA HIS A 91 0.60 -10.01 0.45
C HIS A 91 0.43 -11.11 1.51
N HIS A 92 1.51 -11.44 2.24
CA HIS A 92 1.47 -12.49 3.24
C HIS A 92 1.29 -11.98 4.67
N GLY A 93 1.13 -10.67 4.90
CA GLY A 93 1.00 -10.10 6.24
C GLY A 93 2.26 -10.30 7.11
N LYS A 94 3.46 -10.28 6.50
CA LYS A 94 4.73 -10.42 7.23
C LYS A 94 5.15 -9.06 7.77
N LEU A 95 4.52 -8.64 8.87
CA LEU A 95 4.68 -7.31 9.46
C LEU A 95 6.14 -6.96 9.76
N HIS A 96 6.83 -7.79 10.54
CA HIS A 96 8.23 -7.57 10.89
C HIS A 96 9.12 -7.35 9.66
N LYS A 97 9.05 -8.24 8.66
CA LYS A 97 9.85 -8.13 7.44
C LYS A 97 9.54 -6.87 6.63
N PHE A 98 8.29 -6.43 6.63
CA PHE A 98 7.91 -5.20 5.95
C PHE A 98 8.52 -3.97 6.64
N GLN A 99 8.41 -3.90 7.97
CA GLN A 99 8.96 -2.81 8.77
C GLN A 99 10.50 -2.80 8.75
N GLU A 100 11.14 -3.96 8.93
CA GLU A 100 12.59 -4.12 8.83
C GLU A 100 13.10 -3.63 7.47
N TYR A 101 12.40 -3.97 6.39
CA TYR A 101 12.79 -3.55 5.05
C TYR A 101 12.68 -2.04 4.86
N LEU A 102 11.60 -1.41 5.34
CA LEU A 102 11.40 0.04 5.23
C LEU A 102 12.33 0.85 6.13
N THR A 103 12.62 0.36 7.34
CA THR A 103 13.51 1.01 8.32
C THR A 103 14.99 0.73 8.06
N ASN A 104 15.32 -0.15 7.11
CA ASN A 104 16.69 -0.32 6.66
C ASN A 104 17.21 1.01 6.08
N PHE A 105 18.32 1.51 6.63
CA PHE A 105 18.90 2.81 6.27
C PHE A 105 19.05 3.04 4.75
N GLN A 106 19.43 2.01 3.99
CA GLN A 106 19.60 2.15 2.54
C GLN A 106 18.26 2.31 1.83
N THR A 107 17.28 1.49 2.22
CA THR A 107 15.93 1.49 1.66
C THR A 107 15.17 2.77 2.03
N GLU A 108 15.22 3.16 3.30
CA GLU A 108 14.60 4.38 3.80
C GLU A 108 15.15 5.60 3.04
N LYS A 109 16.48 5.74 2.99
CA LYS A 109 17.14 6.82 2.25
C LYS A 109 16.77 6.83 0.77
N PHE A 110 16.62 5.66 0.16
CA PHE A 110 16.22 5.51 -1.23
C PHE A 110 14.79 6.02 -1.46
N PHE A 111 13.81 5.53 -0.69
CA PHE A 111 12.40 5.93 -0.85
C PHE A 111 12.16 7.38 -0.42
N SER A 112 12.86 7.87 0.59
CA SER A 112 12.82 9.28 1.00
C SER A 112 13.38 10.20 -0.09
N LYS A 113 14.49 9.83 -0.73
CA LYS A 113 15.05 10.61 -1.84
C LYS A 113 14.13 10.68 -3.06
N ILE A 114 13.39 9.60 -3.32
CA ILE A 114 12.40 9.56 -4.42
C ILE A 114 11.11 10.28 -4.03
N GLY A 115 10.77 10.33 -2.75
CA GLY A 115 9.52 10.90 -2.25
C GLY A 115 8.37 9.89 -2.16
N THR A 116 8.67 8.59 -2.02
CA THR A 116 7.65 7.51 -1.96
C THR A 116 7.56 6.84 -0.59
N ILE A 117 8.31 7.29 0.42
CA ILE A 117 8.29 6.65 1.74
C ILE A 117 6.90 6.70 2.40
N LEU A 118 6.19 7.83 2.26
CA LEU A 118 4.89 8.03 2.89
C LEU A 118 3.80 7.05 2.40
N ILE A 119 3.77 6.75 1.10
CA ILE A 119 2.81 5.76 0.58
C ILE A 119 3.14 4.35 1.07
N TRP A 120 4.43 4.03 1.26
CA TRP A 120 4.83 2.74 1.82
C TRP A 120 4.43 2.59 3.28
N GLU A 121 4.56 3.67 4.06
CA GLU A 121 4.03 3.72 5.43
C GLU A 121 2.52 3.52 5.46
N LYS A 122 1.76 4.17 4.55
CA LYS A 122 0.30 3.94 4.44
C LYS A 122 -0.03 2.49 4.06
N LEU A 123 0.79 1.86 3.22
CA LEU A 123 0.63 0.45 2.85
C LEU A 123 0.89 -0.53 4.01
N SER A 124 1.50 -0.09 5.12
CA SER A 124 1.63 -0.91 6.34
C SER A 124 0.26 -1.37 6.87
N LEU A 125 -0.78 -0.53 6.75
CA LEU A 125 -2.16 -0.88 7.13
C LEU A 125 -2.67 -2.11 6.36
N VAL A 126 -2.25 -2.29 5.12
CA VAL A 126 -2.60 -3.49 4.35
C VAL A 126 -1.93 -4.74 4.91
N VAL A 127 -0.70 -4.61 5.40
CA VAL A 127 0.03 -5.70 6.06
C VAL A 127 -0.69 -6.12 7.35
N TYR A 128 -1.08 -5.15 8.19
CA TYR A 128 -1.88 -5.38 9.40
C TYR A 128 -3.22 -6.05 9.08
N ARG A 129 -3.94 -5.52 8.08
CA ARG A 129 -5.18 -6.14 7.58
C ARG A 129 -4.95 -7.62 7.23
N GLN A 130 -3.85 -7.92 6.55
CA GLN A 130 -3.59 -9.26 6.06
C GLN A 130 -3.15 -10.23 7.18
N LEU A 131 -2.45 -9.73 8.20
CA LEU A 131 -2.19 -10.45 9.43
C LEU A 131 -3.51 -10.77 10.16
N PHE A 132 -4.38 -9.79 10.35
CA PHE A 132 -5.64 -9.98 11.08
C PHE A 132 -6.65 -10.84 10.32
N LEU A 133 -6.66 -10.80 8.99
CA LEU A 133 -7.44 -11.74 8.18
C LEU A 133 -7.00 -13.18 8.44
N LYS A 134 -5.69 -13.45 8.54
CA LYS A 134 -5.18 -14.78 8.89
C LYS A 134 -5.56 -15.16 10.31
N THR A 135 -5.44 -14.25 11.28
CA THR A 135 -5.87 -14.48 12.66
C THR A 135 -7.35 -14.84 12.73
N TYR A 136 -8.21 -14.11 12.02
CA TYR A 136 -9.64 -14.41 11.92
C TYR A 136 -9.91 -15.81 11.34
N GLN A 137 -9.19 -16.20 10.29
CA GLN A 137 -9.30 -17.53 9.68
C GLN A 137 -8.85 -18.64 10.63
N ILE A 138 -7.73 -18.45 11.34
CA ILE A 138 -7.20 -19.42 12.33
C ILE A 138 -8.16 -19.60 13.50
N LEU A 139 -8.82 -18.52 13.93
CA LEU A 139 -9.82 -18.55 15.01
C LEU A 139 -11.20 -19.06 14.55
N GLY A 140 -11.29 -19.71 13.39
CA GLY A 140 -12.51 -20.35 12.90
C GLY A 140 -13.55 -19.38 12.35
N CYS A 141 -13.12 -18.21 11.85
CA CYS A 141 -14.00 -17.19 11.29
C CYS A 141 -15.06 -16.66 12.28
N ASN A 142 -14.75 -16.70 13.57
CA ASN A 142 -15.59 -16.16 14.63
C ASN A 142 -15.70 -14.64 14.53
N SER A 143 -16.93 -14.12 14.53
CA SER A 143 -17.20 -12.69 14.40
C SER A 143 -16.74 -11.89 15.62
N ARG A 144 -16.54 -12.53 16.77
CA ARG A 144 -16.08 -11.88 18.01
C ARG A 144 -14.66 -12.34 18.32
N ILE A 145 -13.71 -11.41 18.26
CA ILE A 145 -12.30 -11.68 18.54
C ILE A 145 -11.86 -10.85 19.75
N PRO A 146 -11.38 -11.47 20.85
CA PRO A 146 -10.79 -10.73 21.96
C PRO A 146 -9.56 -9.93 21.51
N PHE A 147 -9.36 -8.74 22.07
CA PHE A 147 -8.14 -7.96 21.80
C PHE A 147 -6.87 -8.72 22.18
N SER A 148 -6.93 -9.55 23.22
CA SER A 148 -5.81 -10.43 23.62
C SER A 148 -5.39 -11.42 22.54
N SER A 149 -6.31 -11.91 21.71
CA SER A 149 -5.99 -12.79 20.57
C SER A 149 -5.30 -12.01 19.44
N ILE A 150 -5.73 -10.77 19.19
CA ILE A 150 -5.08 -9.88 18.21
C ILE A 150 -3.68 -9.50 18.69
N ASN A 151 -3.53 -9.14 19.97
CA ASN A 151 -2.26 -8.82 20.60
C ASN A 151 -1.27 -10.00 20.52
N LYS A 152 -1.73 -11.23 20.80
CA LYS A 152 -0.92 -12.45 20.58
C LYS A 152 -0.49 -12.63 19.13
N ALA A 153 -1.35 -12.35 18.17
CA ALA A 153 -0.99 -12.44 16.75
C ALA A 153 0.10 -11.41 16.37
N LEU A 154 0.02 -10.19 16.92
CA LEU A 154 1.06 -9.16 16.73
C LEU A 154 2.37 -9.57 17.40
N LEU A 155 2.32 -10.11 18.61
CA LEU A 155 3.50 -10.63 19.32
C LEU A 155 4.20 -11.75 18.52
N VAL A 156 3.43 -12.67 17.93
CA VAL A 156 3.95 -13.72 17.03
C VAL A 156 4.55 -13.11 15.75
N ALA A 157 4.02 -11.98 15.29
CA ALA A 157 4.57 -11.21 14.18
C ALA A 157 5.73 -10.27 14.61
N GLU A 158 6.30 -10.49 15.80
CA GLU A 158 7.41 -9.73 16.39
C GLU A 158 7.11 -8.23 16.54
N TYR A 159 5.83 -7.90 16.77
CA TYR A 159 5.36 -6.55 16.99
C TYR A 159 4.74 -6.45 18.38
N ASN A 160 5.53 -5.96 19.34
CA ASN A 160 5.12 -5.86 20.72
C ASN A 160 4.44 -4.51 20.97
N VAL A 161 3.14 -4.56 21.27
CA VAL A 161 2.30 -3.39 21.53
C VAL A 161 1.39 -3.63 22.71
N ASN A 162 0.96 -2.56 23.35
CA ASN A 162 -0.05 -2.62 24.40
C ASN A 162 -1.47 -2.73 23.80
N ILE A 163 -2.48 -2.85 24.66
CA ILE A 163 -3.88 -3.02 24.25
C ILE A 163 -4.43 -1.75 23.59
N ASP A 164 -4.05 -0.56 24.07
CA ASP A 164 -4.50 0.72 23.53
C ASP A 164 -4.02 0.92 22.09
N GLU A 165 -2.79 0.49 21.79
CA GLU A 165 -2.21 0.47 20.45
C GLU A 165 -2.92 -0.54 19.54
N VAL A 166 -3.29 -1.72 20.07
CA VAL A 166 -4.12 -2.69 19.32
C VAL A 166 -5.46 -2.06 18.94
N GLU A 167 -6.11 -1.39 19.89
CA GLU A 167 -7.37 -0.71 19.64
C GLU A 167 -7.23 0.39 18.59
N CYS A 168 -6.19 1.22 18.69
CA CYS A 168 -5.87 2.24 17.69
C CYS A 168 -5.67 1.65 16.29
N LEU A 169 -4.90 0.56 16.16
CA LEU A 169 -4.71 -0.15 14.89
C LEU A 169 -6.04 -0.66 14.31
N LEU A 170 -6.89 -1.25 15.15
CA LEU A 170 -8.19 -1.75 14.71
C LEU A 170 -9.13 -0.61 14.27
N CYS A 171 -9.16 0.49 15.02
CA CYS A 171 -9.89 1.70 14.64
C CYS A 171 -9.47 2.20 13.25
N ASN A 172 -8.17 2.31 13.00
CA ASN A 172 -7.64 2.74 11.70
C ASN A 172 -8.03 1.81 10.56
N LEU A 173 -8.03 0.49 10.79
CA LEU A 173 -8.45 -0.49 9.78
C LEU A 173 -9.94 -0.41 9.47
N ILE A 174 -10.78 -0.12 10.47
CA ILE A 174 -12.22 0.08 10.29
C ILE A 174 -12.50 1.39 9.55
N ASP A 175 -11.87 2.49 9.97
CA ASP A 175 -11.98 3.81 9.31
C ASP A 175 -11.65 3.72 7.81
N LYS A 176 -10.54 3.04 7.49
CA LYS A 176 -10.07 2.87 6.11
C LYS A 176 -10.80 1.78 5.32
N ASN A 177 -11.91 1.25 5.82
CA ASN A 177 -12.68 0.17 5.18
C ASN A 177 -11.87 -1.09 4.84
N LEU A 178 -10.71 -1.28 5.48
CA LEU A 178 -9.86 -2.46 5.35
C LEU A 178 -10.43 -3.65 6.13
N MET A 179 -11.21 -3.34 7.17
CA MET A 179 -11.96 -4.26 8.01
C MET A 179 -13.36 -3.69 8.27
N LYS A 180 -14.38 -4.53 8.35
CA LYS A 180 -15.75 -4.12 8.70
C LYS A 180 -16.15 -4.72 10.04
N GLY A 181 -16.52 -3.86 10.97
CA GLY A 181 -16.88 -4.24 12.32
C GLY A 181 -16.97 -3.03 13.24
N TYR A 182 -17.08 -3.30 14.54
CA TYR A 182 -16.99 -2.29 15.58
C TYR A 182 -16.19 -2.83 16.77
N LEU A 183 -15.69 -1.91 17.60
CA LEU A 183 -14.96 -2.23 18.81
C LEU A 183 -15.88 -2.11 20.02
N SER A 184 -15.87 -3.14 20.88
CA SER A 184 -16.48 -3.07 22.20
C SER A 184 -15.37 -2.85 23.22
N HIS A 185 -15.07 -1.59 23.50
CA HIS A 185 -13.97 -1.17 24.38
C HIS A 185 -14.13 -1.76 25.80
N GLU A 186 -15.31 -1.60 26.43
CA GLU A 186 -15.57 -2.12 27.78
C GLU A 186 -15.36 -3.64 27.89
N ARG A 187 -15.69 -4.38 26.84
CA ARG A 187 -15.60 -5.85 26.83
C ARG A 187 -14.31 -6.36 26.20
N GLN A 188 -13.49 -5.49 25.61
CA GLN A 188 -12.22 -5.81 24.96
C GLN A 188 -12.39 -6.79 23.78
N PHE A 189 -13.39 -6.55 22.93
CA PHE A 189 -13.69 -7.36 21.74
C PHE A 189 -13.77 -6.53 20.47
N LEU A 190 -13.22 -7.08 19.39
CA LEU A 190 -13.53 -6.73 18.02
C LEU A 190 -14.73 -7.55 17.56
N VAL A 191 -15.78 -6.89 17.05
CA VAL A 191 -16.94 -7.55 16.46
C VAL A 191 -16.96 -7.28 14.97
N LEU A 192 -16.62 -8.29 14.18
CA LEU A 192 -16.57 -8.26 12.72
C LEU A 192 -17.96 -8.42 12.09
N SER A 193 -18.13 -7.80 10.92
CA SER A 193 -19.31 -7.94 10.06
C SER A 193 -19.51 -9.39 9.63
N GLN A 194 -20.75 -9.87 9.61
CA GLN A 194 -21.09 -11.18 9.05
C GLN A 194 -20.93 -11.23 7.53
N LYS A 195 -21.03 -10.06 6.86
CA LYS A 195 -20.89 -9.94 5.41
C LYS A 195 -19.58 -9.23 5.08
N GLU A 196 -18.68 -9.94 4.40
CA GLU A 196 -17.36 -9.46 3.97
C GLU A 196 -16.60 -8.69 5.07
N PRO A 197 -16.21 -9.33 6.19
CA PRO A 197 -15.48 -8.68 7.29
C PRO A 197 -14.14 -8.05 6.86
N PHE A 198 -13.56 -8.55 5.78
CA PHE A 198 -12.35 -8.00 5.15
C PHE A 198 -12.62 -7.76 3.66
N PRO A 199 -13.12 -6.57 3.27
CA PRO A 199 -13.44 -6.24 1.88
C PRO A 199 -12.23 -6.38 0.96
N SER A 200 -12.48 -6.60 -0.33
CA SER A 200 -11.41 -6.61 -1.34
C SER A 200 -10.85 -5.20 -1.52
N ILE A 201 -9.52 -5.08 -1.46
CA ILE A 201 -8.80 -3.81 -1.62
C ILE A 201 -9.03 -3.21 -3.01
N ASN A 202 -9.30 -4.04 -4.03
CA ASN A 202 -9.59 -3.55 -5.39
C ASN A 202 -10.89 -2.73 -5.48
N LYS A 203 -11.81 -2.88 -4.51
CA LYS A 203 -13.12 -2.22 -4.50
C LYS A 203 -13.11 -0.89 -3.75
N HIS A 204 -12.07 -0.61 -2.96
CA HIS A 204 -12.01 0.56 -2.09
C HIS A 204 -10.61 1.17 -2.15
N THR A 205 -10.54 2.45 -2.49
CA THR A 205 -9.32 3.25 -2.30
C THR A 205 -8.96 3.21 -0.81
N ILE A 206 -7.68 3.03 -0.47
CA ILE A 206 -7.19 3.08 0.93
C ILE A 206 -7.16 4.56 1.38
N ILE A 207 -8.28 5.26 1.31
CA ILE A 207 -8.43 6.65 1.78
C ILE A 207 -9.73 6.71 2.58
#